data_AF-A0A7C6ED60-F1
#
_entry.id   AF-A0A7C6ED60-F1
#
_cell.length_a   1.000
_cell.length_b   1.000
_cell.length_c   1.000
_cell.angle_alpha   90.00
_cell.angle_beta   90.00
_cell.angle_gamma   90.00
#
_symmetry.space_group_name_H-M   'P 1'
#
loop_
_entity.id
_entity.type
_entity.pdbx_description
1 polymer ?
#
loop_
_entity_poly.entity_id
_entity_poly.type
_entity_poly.pdbx_seq_one_letter_code
_entity_poly.pdbx_strand_id
1 'polypeptide(L)' 'MRRSKLETYMDILRVLAHRGPLRLTHIMYKANVNCSALKKYMEFLIKQGLVEEISVRKERKVYMITQRGITVIKAF' A
#
# COMPACT_ATOMS: atom_id res chain seq x y z
N MET A 1 9.21 -13.23 -16.07
CA MET A 1 7.77 -12.87 -16.05
C MET A 1 7.64 -11.48 -15.44
N ARG A 2 6.99 -10.53 -16.12
CA ARG A 2 6.85 -9.15 -15.62
C ARG A 2 5.66 -9.08 -14.67
N ARG A 3 5.87 -8.52 -13.47
CA ARG A 3 4.79 -8.34 -12.49
C ARG A 3 3.68 -7.46 -13.06
N SER A 4 2.44 -7.94 -12.98
CA SER A 4 1.25 -7.21 -13.40
C SER A 4 0.88 -6.11 -12.40
N LYS A 5 -0.02 -5.20 -12.82
CA LYS A 5 -0.54 -4.15 -11.92
C LYS A 5 -1.27 -4.74 -10.72
N LEU A 6 -2.08 -5.78 -10.94
CA LEU A 6 -2.85 -6.44 -9.87
C LEU A 6 -1.94 -7.10 -8.85
N GLU A 7 -0.93 -7.86 -9.31
CA GLU A 7 0.07 -8.46 -8.41
C GLU A 7 0.80 -7.37 -7.60
N THR A 8 1.13 -6.25 -8.22
CA THR A 8 1.77 -5.13 -7.52
C THR A 8 0.85 -4.51 -6.46
N TYR A 9 -0.45 -4.38 -6.73
CA TYR A 9 -1.42 -3.93 -5.73
C TYR A 9 -1.50 -4.90 -4.55
N MET A 10 -1.58 -6.20 -4.83
CA MET A 10 -1.63 -7.23 -3.79
C MET A 10 -0.37 -7.25 -2.93
N ASP A 11 0.81 -7.07 -3.53
CA ASP A 11 2.06 -6.97 -2.78
C ASP A 11 2.07 -5.77 -1.83
N ILE A 12 1.61 -4.59 -2.29
CA ILE A 12 1.51 -3.40 -1.44
C ILE A 12 0.56 -3.64 -0.26
N LEU A 13 -0.62 -4.22 -0.54
CA LEU A 13 -1.61 -4.52 0.50
C LEU A 13 -1.06 -5.54 1.51
N ARG A 14 -0.42 -6.63 1.05
CA ARG A 14 0.21 -7.63 1.94
C ARG A 14 1.31 -7.01 2.80
N VAL A 15 2.15 -6.14 2.22
CA VAL A 15 3.19 -5.42 2.98
C VAL A 15 2.60 -4.62 4.13
N LEU A 16 1.51 -3.88 3.87
CA LEU A 16 0.82 -3.10 4.89
C LEU A 16 0.10 -3.97 5.93
N ALA A 17 -0.51 -5.08 5.51
CA ALA A 17 -1.18 -6.02 6.41
C ALA A 17 -0.21 -6.71 7.38
N HIS A 18 0.99 -7.09 6.93
CA HIS A 18 1.96 -7.80 7.76
C HIS A 18 2.83 -6.90 8.63
N ARG A 19 3.06 -5.64 8.22
CA ARG A 19 4.02 -4.74 8.89
C ARG A 19 3.36 -3.58 9.62
N GLY A 20 2.05 -3.37 9.43
CA GLY A 20 1.31 -2.25 10.00
C GLY A 20 1.57 -0.93 9.26
N PRO A 21 1.33 0.22 9.92
CA PRO A 21 1.49 1.53 9.29
C PRO A 21 2.93 1.80 8.84
N LEU A 22 3.12 2.09 7.55
CA LEU A 22 4.45 2.28 6.96
C LEU A 22 4.57 3.59 6.19
N ARG A 23 5.77 4.16 6.16
CA ARG A 23 6.09 5.28 5.27
C ARG A 23 6.14 4.82 3.81
N LEU A 24 5.87 5.74 2.88
CA LEU A 24 5.94 5.45 1.44
C LEU A 24 7.27 4.80 1.03
N THR A 25 8.39 5.28 1.58
CA THR A 25 9.72 4.73 1.31
C THR A 25 9.87 3.28 1.77
N HIS A 26 9.31 2.91 2.93
CA HIS A 26 9.36 1.53 3.41
C HIS A 26 8.49 0.59 2.56
N ILE A 27 7.33 1.07 2.10
CA ILE A 27 6.46 0.32 1.19
C ILE A 27 7.19 0.09 -0.14
N MET A 28 7.85 1.12 -0.68
CA MET A 28 8.63 1.06 -1.92
C MET A 28 9.67 -0.07 -1.89
N TYR A 29 10.50 -0.10 -0.84
CA TYR A 29 11.54 -1.13 -0.70
C TYR A 29 10.96 -2.53 -0.51
N LYS A 30 9.87 -2.67 0.25
CA LYS A 30 9.28 -3.98 0.55
C LYS A 30 8.44 -4.55 -0.59
N ALA A 31 7.70 -3.71 -1.29
CA ALA A 31 6.91 -4.10 -2.45
C ALA A 31 7.76 -4.19 -3.73
N ASN A 32 9.03 -3.75 -3.71
CA ASN A 32 9.92 -3.74 -4.87
C ASN A 32 9.26 -3.03 -6.08
N VAL A 33 8.80 -1.80 -5.84
CA VAL A 33 8.16 -0.91 -6.81
C VAL A 33 8.92 0.41 -6.84
N ASN A 34 9.07 1.02 -8.00
CA ASN A 34 9.70 2.35 -8.08
C ASN A 34 8.79 3.46 -7.49
N CYS A 35 9.38 4.57 -7.07
CA CYS A 35 8.67 5.65 -6.38
C CYS A 35 7.52 6.27 -7.22
N SER A 36 7.71 6.44 -8.53
CA SER A 36 6.72 7.07 -9.40
C SER A 36 5.48 6.19 -9.62
N ALA A 37 5.67 4.88 -9.82
CA ALA A 37 4.58 3.92 -9.91
C ALA A 37 3.89 3.73 -8.56
N LEU A 38 4.66 3.64 -7.46
CA LEU A 38 4.09 3.49 -6.13
C LEU A 38 3.13 4.63 -5.79
N LYS A 39 3.48 5.89 -6.07
CA LYS A 39 2.57 7.02 -5.82
C LYS A 39 1.22 6.86 -6.51
N LYS A 40 1.23 6.52 -7.81
CA LYS A 40 0.00 6.27 -8.59
C LYS A 40 -0.82 5.10 -8.02
N TYR A 41 -0.14 4.04 -7.59
CA TYR A 41 -0.81 2.89 -6.98
C TYR A 41 -1.40 3.22 -5.62
N MET A 42 -0.69 3.98 -4.78
CA MET A 42 -1.19 4.41 -3.47
C MET A 42 -2.40 5.35 -3.63
N GLU A 43 -2.35 6.31 -4.55
CA GLU A 43 -3.50 7.17 -4.88
C GLU A 43 -4.73 6.33 -5.27
N PHE A 44 -4.56 5.32 -6.12
CA PHE A 44 -5.64 4.41 -6.49
C PHE A 44 -6.16 3.61 -5.29
N LEU A 45 -5.27 2.98 -4.51
CA LEU A 45 -5.66 2.17 -3.35
C LEU A 45 -6.37 3.00 -2.27
N ILE A 46 -5.95 4.24 -2.06
CA ILE A 46 -6.61 5.20 -1.17
C ILE A 46 -7.98 5.59 -1.71
N LYS A 47 -8.07 5.91 -3.01
CA LYS A 47 -9.36 6.22 -3.66
C LYS A 47 -10.36 5.07 -3.59
N GLN A 48 -9.89 3.82 -3.62
CA GLN A 48 -10.72 2.62 -3.45
C GLN A 48 -11.04 2.30 -1.98
N GLY A 49 -10.49 3.04 -1.01
CA GLY A 49 -10.67 2.80 0.42
C GLY A 49 -10.01 1.50 0.91
N LEU A 50 -8.95 1.03 0.23
CA LEU A 50 -8.19 -0.16 0.60
C LEU A 50 -7.01 0.19 1.53
N VAL A 51 -6.54 1.43 1.45
CA VAL A 51 -5.44 1.98 2.23
C VAL A 51 -5.85 3.37 2.73
N GLU A 52 -5.42 3.74 3.93
CA GLU A 52 -5.61 5.07 4.51
C GLU A 52 -4.26 5.74 4.75
N GLU A 53 -4.21 7.06 4.52
CA GLU A 53 -3.07 7.90 4.87
C GLU A 53 -3.30 8.50 6.27
N ILE A 54 -2.37 8.24 7.19
CA ILE A 54 -2.40 8.72 8.57
C ILE A 54 -1.23 9.67 8.77
N SER A 55 -1.51 10.85 9.34
CA SER A 55 -0.47 11.80 9.75
C SER A 55 -0.07 11.54 11.20
N VAL A 56 1.17 11.14 11.43
CA VAL A 56 1.73 10.88 12.77
C VAL A 56 2.72 11.97 13.13
N ARG A 57 2.55 12.61 14.30
CA ARG A 57 3.45 13.61 14.92
C ARG A 57 4.08 14.60 13.93
N LYS A 58 3.49 15.80 13.82
CA LYS A 58 4.02 16.96 13.05
C LYS A 58 4.56 16.54 11.67
N GLU A 59 3.64 16.11 10.78
CA GLU A 59 3.84 15.95 9.32
C GLU A 59 4.39 14.61 8.78
N ARG A 60 4.61 13.57 9.60
CA ARG A 60 5.02 12.27 9.03
C ARG A 60 3.81 11.47 8.53
N LYS A 61 3.68 11.35 7.21
CA LYS A 61 2.70 10.49 6.56
C LYS A 61 3.10 9.02 6.64
N VAL A 62 2.19 8.20 7.16
CA VAL A 62 2.26 6.74 7.11
C VAL A 62 0.98 6.21 6.48
N TYR A 63 1.04 5.02 5.92
CA TYR A 63 -0.08 4.38 5.26
C TYR A 63 -0.44 3.11 5.99
N MET A 64 -1.73 2.86 6.18
CA MET A 64 -2.26 1.69 6.85
C MET A 64 -3.30 1.01 5.96
N ILE A 65 -3.37 -0.32 6.03
CA ILE A 65 -4.42 -1.06 5.32
C ILE A 65 -5.77 -0.92 6.04
N THR A 66 -6.85 -0.79 5.29
CA THR A 66 -8.21 -0.79 5.85
C THR A 66 -8.76 -2.20 6.00
N GLN A 67 -9.88 -2.34 6.73
CA GLN A 67 -10.58 -3.63 6.80
C GLN A 67 -11.00 -4.14 5.41
N ARG A 68 -11.41 -3.23 4.52
CA ARG A 68 -11.76 -3.56 3.13
C ARG A 68 -10.55 -4.06 2.34
N GLY A 69 -9.38 -3.43 2.54
CA GLY A 69 -8.12 -3.91 1.97
C GLY A 69 -7.77 -5.33 2.41
N ILE A 70 -7.97 -5.65 3.70
CA ILE A 70 -7.77 -7.02 4.23
C ILE A 70 -8.72 -8.01 3.57
N THR A 71 -10.00 -7.65 3.39
CA THR A 71 -10.97 -8.51 2.69
C THR A 71 -10.55 -8.80 1.26
N VAL A 72 -10.02 -7.80 0.54
CA VAL A 72 -9.50 -7.98 -0.82
C VAL A 72 -8.32 -8.96 -0.85
N ILE A 73 -7.38 -8.87 0.10
CA ILE A 73 -6.28 -9.85 0.19
C ILE A 73 -6.82 -11.27 0.38
N LYS A 74 -7.88 -11.46 1.17
CA LYS A 74 -8.46 -12.80 1.42
C LYS A 74 -9.23 -13.37 0.24
N ALA A 75 -9.72 -12.51 -0.66
CA ALA A 75 -10.51 -12.90 -1.81
C ALA A 75 -9.67 -13.37 -3.02
N PHE A 76 -8.34 -13.19 -2.98
CA PHE A 76 -7.41 -13.48 -4.07
C PHE A 76 -6.20 -14.28 -3.58
#